data_AF-A0A9D5YAC8-F1
#
_entry.id   AF-A0A9D5YAC8-F1
#
_cell.length_a   1.000
_cell.length_b   1.000
_cell.length_c   1.000
_cell.angle_alpha   90.00
_cell.angle_beta   90.00
_cell.angle_gamma   90.00
#
_symmetry.space_group_name_H-M   'P 1'
#
loop_
_entity.id
_entity.type
_entity.pdbx_description
1 polymer ?
#
loop_
_entity_poly.entity_id
_entity_poly.type
_entity_poly.pdbx_seq_one_letter_code
_entity_poly.pdbx_strand_id
1 'polypeptide(L)'
;MNFFDSNNEKKHKNTIVMLAAAVIVLQLVAIILSASPKDTDNVQPPVQQGSDYSGSVQNTGTTTQPQQDLPDTAYYNIVPSTGKHASLISRYISWERGQMQPDEVVLSFTGDCTLGTWPEASTKTNFNAVYEEAGGGTYPFDLVKSLFANDDYTYINLETTLTTATNRLQKNTNYNFKGDPEWAQTMIAASYIDGCNLSNNHSYDYKRTGYDETMSSLKAANVDVGSQRDVIVRKVGDVEIVLLGANYITTSYNPEDVFGNELTDLMIRQIKTYKRPDNIVIVNCHWGLERRNDANGDQAQPAHKMIDAGADMIIGHHPHTIQGVELYNGKYIFYSLGNFSFGGKGSTDEVNRICFIARPRFALREGTAVVTGVTVLPCYTTSAERLSVNNYQPTLVFGEDASGIINTLEKSSGYLSSPCRDFVCPTVDYTFEDVSSTDA
;
A
#
# COMPACT_ATOMS: atom_id res chain seq x y z
N MET A 1 -39.12 -68.34 -9.73
CA MET A 1 -38.84 -66.97 -10.18
C MET A 1 -37.96 -66.37 -9.09
N ASN A 2 -36.66 -66.56 -9.21
CA ASN A 2 -35.73 -66.42 -8.08
C ASN A 2 -35.21 -65.00 -7.97
N PHE A 3 -35.47 -64.39 -6.81
CA PHE A 3 -34.79 -63.22 -6.29
C PHE A 3 -33.30 -63.54 -6.12
N PHE A 4 -32.43 -62.79 -6.80
CA PHE A 4 -31.00 -62.75 -6.47
C PHE A 4 -30.72 -61.52 -5.60
N ASP A 5 -30.10 -61.79 -4.46
CA ASP A 5 -29.96 -60.92 -3.29
C ASP A 5 -28.81 -59.91 -3.46
N SER A 6 -29.15 -58.64 -3.68
CA SER A 6 -28.21 -57.51 -3.87
C SER A 6 -27.37 -57.16 -2.62
N ASN A 7 -27.62 -57.81 -1.47
CA ASN A 7 -26.85 -57.56 -0.24
C ASN A 7 -25.51 -58.31 -0.17
N ASN A 8 -25.32 -59.38 -0.96
CA ASN A 8 -24.07 -60.16 -0.93
C ASN A 8 -22.93 -59.49 -1.70
N GLU A 9 -23.21 -58.76 -2.79
CA GLU A 9 -22.18 -58.04 -3.55
C GLU A 9 -21.60 -56.84 -2.77
N LYS A 10 -22.42 -56.13 -1.99
CA LYS A 10 -21.95 -55.00 -1.17
C LYS A 10 -21.06 -55.46 0.00
N LYS A 11 -21.39 -56.61 0.62
CA LYS A 11 -20.51 -57.21 1.64
C LYS A 11 -19.16 -57.64 1.06
N HIS A 12 -19.14 -58.22 -0.15
CA HIS A 12 -17.87 -58.63 -0.77
C HIS A 12 -16.98 -57.44 -1.16
N LYS A 13 -17.54 -56.36 -1.71
CA LYS A 13 -16.77 -55.15 -2.04
C LYS A 13 -16.18 -54.45 -0.80
N ASN A 14 -16.93 -54.37 0.29
CA ASN A 14 -16.44 -53.75 1.53
C ASN A 14 -15.35 -54.59 2.22
N THR A 15 -15.43 -55.93 2.15
CA THR A 15 -14.38 -56.81 2.68
C THR A 15 -13.09 -56.72 1.87
N ILE A 16 -13.16 -56.56 0.55
CA ILE A 16 -11.98 -56.39 -0.33
C ILE A 16 -11.30 -55.04 -0.07
N VAL A 17 -12.08 -53.96 0.12
CA VAL A 17 -11.53 -52.62 0.43
C VAL A 17 -10.89 -52.60 1.83
N MET A 18 -11.48 -53.27 2.83
CA MET A 18 -10.87 -53.37 4.16
C MET A 18 -9.61 -54.24 4.18
N LEU A 19 -9.54 -55.32 3.40
CA LEU A 19 -8.33 -56.13 3.26
C LEU A 19 -7.21 -55.36 2.55
N ALA A 20 -7.52 -54.57 1.52
CA ALA A 20 -6.54 -53.72 0.84
C ALA A 20 -5.99 -52.60 1.76
N ALA A 21 -6.85 -51.97 2.56
CA ALA A 21 -6.42 -50.96 3.54
C ALA A 21 -5.55 -51.57 4.65
N ALA A 22 -5.88 -52.78 5.13
CA ALA A 22 -5.09 -53.47 6.14
C ALA A 22 -3.69 -53.87 5.63
N VAL A 23 -3.56 -54.26 4.36
CA VAL A 23 -2.26 -54.58 3.74
C VAL A 23 -1.40 -53.32 3.60
N ILE A 24 -1.98 -52.17 3.24
CA ILE A 24 -1.25 -50.90 3.13
C ILE A 24 -0.77 -50.41 4.50
N VAL A 25 -1.60 -50.54 5.54
CA VAL A 25 -1.20 -50.17 6.92
C VAL A 25 -0.11 -51.10 7.45
N LEU A 26 -0.18 -52.41 7.17
CA LEU A 26 0.88 -53.36 7.56
C LEU A 26 2.20 -53.10 6.81
N GLN A 27 2.15 -52.65 5.55
CA GLN A 27 3.35 -52.25 4.79
C GLN A 27 3.97 -50.96 5.34
N LEU A 28 3.16 -49.97 5.73
CA LEU A 28 3.64 -48.73 6.35
C LEU A 28 4.24 -48.97 7.75
N VAL A 29 3.64 -49.85 8.55
CA VAL A 29 4.16 -50.22 9.87
C VAL A 29 5.46 -51.02 9.75
N ALA A 30 5.62 -51.87 8.74
CA ALA A 30 6.88 -52.57 8.46
C ALA A 30 8.01 -51.63 8.01
N ILE A 31 7.68 -50.54 7.29
CA ILE A 31 8.64 -49.48 6.90
C ILE A 31 9.07 -48.66 8.13
N ILE A 32 8.15 -48.38 9.05
CA ILE A 32 8.45 -47.63 10.29
C ILE A 32 9.25 -48.49 11.28
N LEU A 33 8.98 -49.81 11.38
CA LEU A 33 9.67 -50.72 12.30
C LEU A 33 11.03 -51.24 11.79
N SER A 34 11.35 -51.05 10.51
CA SER A 34 12.67 -51.38 9.95
C SER A 34 13.68 -50.22 10.03
N ALA A 35 13.23 -49.04 10.44
CA ALA A 35 14.09 -47.88 10.70
C ALA A 35 14.57 -47.90 12.17
N SER A 36 15.70 -48.55 12.42
CA SER A 36 16.45 -48.35 13.68
C SER A 36 17.35 -47.11 13.56
N PRO A 37 17.57 -46.34 14.65
CA PRO A 37 18.30 -45.09 14.60
C PRO A 37 19.79 -45.38 14.42
N LYS A 38 20.38 -44.83 13.36
CA LYS A 38 21.84 -44.73 13.22
C LYS A 38 22.24 -43.27 13.22
N ASP A 39 23.28 -43.00 14.00
CA ASP A 39 23.97 -41.73 14.21
C ASP A 39 24.13 -40.89 12.94
N THR A 40 23.88 -39.59 13.05
CA THR A 40 24.23 -38.61 12.01
C THR A 40 25.05 -37.48 12.63
N ASP A 41 26.34 -37.75 12.81
CA ASP A 41 27.37 -36.73 12.66
C ASP A 41 27.67 -36.56 11.16
N ASN A 42 27.75 -35.30 10.71
CA ASN A 42 28.31 -34.81 9.44
C ASN A 42 27.77 -35.38 8.11
N VAL A 43 26.72 -34.75 7.56
CA VAL A 43 26.55 -34.61 6.09
C VAL A 43 25.93 -33.24 5.78
N GLN A 44 26.61 -32.43 4.98
CA GLN A 44 26.12 -31.15 4.45
C GLN A 44 25.04 -31.35 3.35
N PRO A 45 24.03 -30.47 3.25
CA PRO A 45 23.07 -30.48 2.15
C PRO A 45 23.65 -29.92 0.83
N PRO A 46 23.06 -30.26 -0.33
CA PRO A 46 23.65 -30.03 -1.65
C PRO A 46 23.58 -28.57 -2.11
N VAL A 47 24.67 -28.14 -2.76
CA VAL A 47 24.87 -26.84 -3.42
C VAL A 47 23.94 -26.69 -4.62
N GLN A 48 23.03 -25.71 -4.60
CA GLN A 48 22.46 -25.14 -5.82
C GLN A 48 23.42 -24.08 -6.36
N GLN A 49 23.93 -24.30 -7.57
CA GLN A 49 24.79 -23.36 -8.29
C GLN A 49 24.04 -22.06 -8.58
N GLY A 50 24.34 -21.02 -7.82
CA GLY A 50 24.19 -19.64 -8.27
C GLY A 50 25.23 -19.37 -9.37
N SER A 51 24.79 -18.76 -10.47
CA SER A 51 25.69 -18.19 -11.45
C SER A 51 26.17 -16.83 -10.93
N ASP A 52 27.36 -16.85 -10.35
CA ASP A 52 28.15 -15.65 -10.10
C ASP A 52 28.51 -14.98 -11.43
N TYR A 53 28.13 -13.71 -11.59
CA TYR A 53 28.86 -12.78 -12.45
C TYR A 53 29.61 -11.82 -11.53
N SER A 54 30.76 -12.27 -11.03
CA SER A 54 31.76 -11.44 -10.35
C SER A 54 32.71 -10.84 -11.39
N GLY A 55 32.38 -9.63 -11.85
CA GLY A 55 33.34 -8.76 -12.53
C GLY A 55 34.16 -8.02 -11.49
N SER A 56 35.39 -8.46 -11.28
CA SER A 56 36.39 -7.79 -10.43
C SER A 56 36.80 -6.44 -11.02
N VAL A 57 36.56 -5.37 -10.28
CA VAL A 57 37.34 -4.13 -10.39
C VAL A 57 38.01 -3.90 -9.05
N GLN A 58 39.33 -4.07 -9.02
CA GLN A 58 40.17 -3.75 -7.88
C GLN A 58 40.03 -2.26 -7.57
N ASN A 59 39.64 -1.92 -6.34
CA ASN A 59 39.75 -0.56 -5.82
C ASN A 59 40.84 -0.55 -4.75
N THR A 60 42.05 -0.19 -5.16
CA THR A 60 43.17 0.13 -4.27
C THR A 60 43.06 1.60 -3.88
N GLY A 61 43.05 1.89 -2.57
CA GLY A 61 43.27 3.25 -2.06
C GLY A 61 42.22 3.72 -1.07
N THR A 62 42.33 3.27 0.17
CA THR A 62 41.78 3.98 1.33
C THR A 62 42.44 5.35 1.47
N THR A 63 41.66 6.42 1.28
CA THR A 63 41.94 7.72 1.90
C THR A 63 40.70 8.12 2.69
N THR A 64 40.76 7.92 4.00
CA THR A 64 39.84 8.49 4.98
C THR A 64 40.01 10.01 4.97
N GLN A 65 39.08 10.71 4.32
CA GLN A 65 38.86 12.14 4.59
C GLN A 65 38.08 12.25 5.91
N PRO A 66 38.49 13.10 6.86
CA PRO A 66 37.77 13.29 8.10
C PRO A 66 36.41 13.90 7.80
N GLN A 67 35.35 13.26 8.30
CA GLN A 67 34.00 13.80 8.34
C GLN A 67 34.05 15.10 9.15
N GLN A 68 33.96 16.24 8.48
CA GLN A 68 33.80 17.52 9.16
C GLN A 68 32.44 17.49 9.88
N ASP A 69 32.47 17.63 11.20
CA ASP A 69 31.30 17.88 12.04
C ASP A 69 30.65 19.20 11.57
N LEU A 70 29.57 19.08 10.80
CA LEU A 70 28.68 20.20 10.52
C LEU A 70 27.80 20.44 11.75
N PRO A 71 27.46 21.70 12.06
CA PRO A 71 26.61 22.03 13.22
C PRO A 71 25.25 21.30 13.14
N ASP A 72 24.74 20.87 14.30
CA ASP A 72 23.55 19.99 14.46
C ASP A 72 22.30 20.45 13.68
N THR A 73 22.15 21.74 13.37
CA THR A 73 21.01 22.30 12.63
C THR A 73 21.07 22.13 11.11
N ALA A 74 22.14 21.52 10.57
CA ALA A 74 22.39 21.42 9.12
C ALA A 74 22.10 20.04 8.52
N TYR A 75 21.61 19.08 9.33
CA TYR A 75 21.49 17.69 8.87
C TYR A 75 20.36 17.45 7.87
N TYR A 76 19.23 18.15 8.03
CA TYR A 76 18.03 17.87 7.24
C TYR A 76 17.87 18.75 6.01
N ASN A 77 18.58 19.89 5.92
CA ASN A 77 18.30 20.95 4.95
C ASN A 77 16.80 20.99 4.66
N ILE A 78 15.99 21.26 5.70
CA ILE A 78 14.53 21.35 5.55
C ILE A 78 14.31 22.41 4.49
N VAL A 79 14.05 21.99 3.25
CA VAL A 79 13.86 22.90 2.14
C VAL A 79 12.53 23.55 2.45
N PRO A 80 12.49 24.83 2.87
CA PRO A 80 11.21 25.51 3.00
C PRO A 80 10.56 25.38 1.63
N SER A 81 9.25 25.11 1.55
CA SER A 81 8.55 25.08 0.27
C SER A 81 8.99 26.32 -0.51
N THR A 82 9.83 26.15 -1.54
CA THR A 82 10.24 27.32 -2.30
C THR A 82 8.94 27.86 -2.86
N GLY A 83 8.71 29.19 -2.82
CA GLY A 83 7.43 29.76 -3.27
C GLY A 83 7.00 29.26 -4.67
N LYS A 84 7.97 28.82 -5.47
CA LYS A 84 7.81 28.11 -6.73
C LYS A 84 6.98 26.81 -6.62
N HIS A 85 7.26 25.90 -5.69
CA HIS A 85 6.47 24.65 -5.57
C HIS A 85 5.03 24.90 -5.14
N ALA A 86 4.82 25.74 -4.13
CA ALA A 86 3.47 26.12 -3.70
C ALA A 86 2.67 26.79 -4.84
N SER A 87 3.34 27.60 -5.68
CA SER A 87 2.71 28.20 -6.86
C SER A 87 2.32 27.18 -7.93
N LEU A 88 3.13 26.14 -8.14
CA LEU A 88 2.82 25.08 -9.12
C LEU A 88 1.62 24.23 -8.67
N ILE A 89 1.53 23.89 -7.39
CA ILE A 89 0.38 23.16 -6.84
C ILE A 89 -0.90 23.99 -6.95
N SER A 90 -0.82 25.29 -6.63
CA SER A 90 -1.97 26.20 -6.75
C SER A 90 -2.45 26.32 -8.21
N ARG A 91 -1.52 26.38 -9.17
CA ARG A 91 -1.83 26.37 -10.61
C ARG A 91 -2.45 25.05 -11.05
N TYR A 92 -1.91 23.92 -10.59
CA TYR A 92 -2.50 22.60 -10.83
C TYR A 92 -3.94 22.53 -10.33
N ILE A 93 -4.20 22.92 -9.07
CA ILE A 93 -5.55 22.91 -8.49
C ILE A 93 -6.50 23.76 -9.34
N SER A 94 -6.07 24.96 -9.72
CA SER A 94 -6.87 25.86 -10.55
C SER A 94 -7.20 25.25 -11.91
N TRP A 95 -6.21 24.62 -12.55
CA TRP A 95 -6.43 23.92 -13.81
C TRP A 95 -7.37 22.73 -13.67
N GLU A 96 -7.17 21.87 -12.66
CA GLU A 96 -7.98 20.67 -12.45
C GLU A 96 -9.44 21.06 -12.26
N ARG A 97 -9.70 22.07 -11.43
CA ARG A 97 -11.05 22.63 -11.23
C ARG A 97 -11.62 23.21 -12.53
N GLY A 98 -10.81 23.82 -13.39
CA GLY A 98 -11.23 24.28 -14.72
C GLY A 98 -11.58 23.14 -15.71
N GLN A 99 -11.09 21.93 -15.48
CA GLN A 99 -11.43 20.73 -16.27
C GLN A 99 -12.62 19.94 -15.71
N MET A 100 -13.07 20.27 -14.50
CA MET A 100 -14.12 19.53 -13.80
C MET A 100 -15.51 20.04 -14.17
N GLN A 101 -16.47 19.11 -14.23
CA GLN A 101 -17.89 19.49 -14.20
C GLN A 101 -18.31 19.81 -12.76
N PRO A 102 -19.30 20.70 -12.54
CA PRO A 102 -19.68 21.13 -11.19
C PRO A 102 -20.17 20.01 -10.26
N ASP A 103 -20.60 18.87 -10.83
CA ASP A 103 -21.12 17.71 -10.12
C ASP A 103 -20.10 16.57 -9.98
N GLU A 104 -18.87 16.78 -10.44
CA GLU A 104 -17.76 15.87 -10.20
C GLU A 104 -17.17 16.08 -8.81
N VAL A 105 -16.83 14.96 -8.16
CA VAL A 105 -16.02 14.93 -6.94
C VAL A 105 -14.66 14.32 -7.23
N VAL A 106 -13.62 14.81 -6.56
CA VAL A 106 -12.24 14.31 -6.67
C VAL A 106 -11.78 13.68 -5.37
N LEU A 107 -11.23 12.48 -5.47
CA LEU A 107 -10.62 11.75 -4.38
C LEU A 107 -9.09 11.75 -4.53
N SER A 108 -8.38 11.67 -3.41
CA SER A 108 -6.93 11.39 -3.39
C SER A 108 -6.63 10.09 -2.67
N PHE A 109 -5.79 9.27 -3.29
CA PHE A 109 -5.18 8.09 -2.68
C PHE A 109 -3.66 8.22 -2.69
N THR A 110 -3.04 8.14 -1.51
CA THR A 110 -1.58 8.20 -1.38
C THR A 110 -0.98 6.81 -1.23
N GLY A 111 0.34 6.72 -1.44
CA GLY A 111 1.14 5.57 -1.01
C GLY A 111 1.22 5.37 0.50
N ASP A 112 2.07 4.43 0.89
CA ASP A 112 2.24 3.97 2.27
C ASP A 112 2.77 5.08 3.19
N CYS A 113 2.07 5.30 4.30
CA CYS A 113 2.43 6.28 5.32
C CYS A 113 2.81 5.59 6.64
N THR A 114 4.08 5.69 7.03
CA THR A 114 4.56 5.30 8.37
C THR A 114 4.77 6.53 9.24
N LEU A 115 3.68 7.04 9.84
CA LEU A 115 3.68 8.24 10.68
C LEU A 115 4.14 7.91 12.11
N GLY A 116 5.45 7.71 12.26
CA GLY A 116 6.07 7.34 13.52
C GLY A 116 7.39 6.60 13.31
N THR A 117 7.92 6.03 14.38
CA THR A 117 9.19 5.32 14.38
C THR A 117 9.08 3.94 15.01
N TRP A 118 10.13 3.14 14.90
CA TRP A 118 10.27 1.89 15.66
C TRP A 118 11.34 2.04 16.76
N PRO A 119 11.29 1.23 17.84
CA PRO A 119 12.15 1.43 19.02
C PRO A 119 13.66 1.35 18.78
N GLU A 120 14.09 0.58 17.78
CA GLU A 120 15.50 0.40 17.43
C GLU A 120 16.02 1.46 16.43
N ALA A 121 15.18 2.40 15.99
CA ALA A 121 15.58 3.43 15.04
C ALA A 121 16.60 4.41 15.66
N SER A 122 17.45 4.98 14.81
CA SER A 122 18.32 6.10 15.19
C SER A 122 17.51 7.23 15.80
N THR A 123 17.84 7.66 17.01
CA THR A 123 17.14 8.78 17.68
C THR A 123 17.44 10.14 17.06
N LYS A 124 18.42 10.22 16.14
CA LYS A 124 18.75 11.47 15.45
C LYS A 124 17.96 11.65 14.17
N THR A 125 17.76 10.57 13.41
CA THR A 125 17.33 10.60 12.00
C THR A 125 16.02 9.86 11.75
N ASN A 126 15.31 9.48 12.81
CA ASN A 126 14.00 8.84 12.67
C ASN A 126 12.89 9.88 12.47
N PHE A 127 11.70 9.41 12.12
CA PHE A 127 10.52 10.24 11.89
C PHE A 127 10.25 11.20 13.05
N ASN A 128 10.22 10.70 14.30
CA ASN A 128 9.88 11.51 15.47
C ASN A 128 10.87 12.66 15.67
N ALA A 129 12.16 12.39 15.54
CA ALA A 129 13.20 13.42 15.69
C ALA A 129 13.08 14.51 14.62
N VAL A 130 12.89 14.11 13.35
CA VAL A 130 12.70 15.08 12.25
C VAL A 130 11.41 15.87 12.43
N TYR A 131 10.32 15.20 12.81
CA TYR A 131 9.02 15.82 13.05
C TYR A 131 9.08 16.85 14.18
N GLU A 132 9.71 16.51 15.31
CA GLU A 132 9.88 17.40 16.46
C GLU A 132 10.79 18.60 16.12
N GLU A 133 11.91 18.36 15.42
CA GLU A 133 12.83 19.42 14.98
C GLU A 133 12.15 20.41 14.04
N ALA A 134 11.27 19.92 13.17
CA ALA A 134 10.48 20.75 12.26
C ALA A 134 9.33 21.51 12.93
N GLY A 135 9.10 21.32 14.24
CA GLY A 135 8.04 21.98 15.00
C GLY A 135 6.71 21.24 15.04
N GLY A 136 6.67 20.00 14.53
CA GLY A 136 5.50 19.13 14.58
C GLY A 136 4.32 19.59 13.71
N GLY A 137 3.09 19.38 14.19
CA GLY A 137 1.86 19.73 13.48
C GLY A 137 1.68 18.93 12.18
N THR A 138 1.50 19.65 11.07
CA THR A 138 1.20 19.08 9.75
C THR A 138 2.44 18.83 8.89
N TYR A 139 3.63 18.96 9.47
CA TYR A 139 4.92 18.92 8.78
C TYR A 139 5.07 17.86 7.67
N PRO A 140 4.74 16.56 7.88
CA PRO A 140 4.91 15.56 6.84
C PRO A 140 4.13 15.89 5.57
N PHE A 141 3.00 16.57 5.69
CA PHE A 141 2.09 16.84 4.58
C PHE A 141 2.10 18.29 4.12
N ASP A 142 2.87 19.19 4.73
CA ASP A 142 2.80 20.63 4.45
C ASP A 142 2.96 20.98 2.95
N LEU A 143 3.80 20.24 2.22
CA LEU A 143 4.03 20.46 0.79
C LEU A 143 2.88 20.01 -0.12
N VAL A 144 1.99 19.16 0.37
CA VAL A 144 0.82 18.63 -0.37
C VAL A 144 -0.51 19.01 0.30
N LYS A 145 -0.48 19.62 1.48
CA LYS A 145 -1.65 19.96 2.29
C LYS A 145 -2.65 20.84 1.54
N SER A 146 -2.16 21.77 0.71
CA SER A 146 -3.05 22.62 -0.11
C SER A 146 -3.81 21.84 -1.19
N LEU A 147 -3.22 20.75 -1.70
CA LEU A 147 -3.91 19.82 -2.59
C LEU A 147 -5.04 19.12 -1.82
N PHE A 148 -4.72 18.50 -0.68
CA PHE A 148 -5.71 17.78 0.14
C PHE A 148 -6.83 18.68 0.65
N ALA A 149 -6.53 19.93 1.01
CA ALA A 149 -7.52 20.93 1.40
C ALA A 149 -8.53 21.28 0.28
N ASN A 150 -8.18 20.99 -0.98
CA ASN A 150 -9.02 21.20 -2.15
C ASN A 150 -9.56 19.89 -2.72
N ASP A 151 -9.40 18.76 -2.03
CA ASP A 151 -10.02 17.49 -2.41
C ASP A 151 -11.41 17.37 -1.79
N ASP A 152 -12.26 16.56 -2.40
CA ASP A 152 -13.56 16.24 -1.79
C ASP A 152 -13.42 15.10 -0.76
N TYR A 153 -12.41 14.24 -0.92
CA TYR A 153 -12.02 13.24 0.08
C TYR A 153 -10.58 12.71 -0.13
N THR A 154 -9.74 12.79 0.90
CA THR A 154 -8.36 12.27 0.89
C THR A 154 -8.24 11.02 1.76
N TYR A 155 -7.69 9.95 1.19
CA TYR A 155 -7.52 8.64 1.83
C TYR A 155 -6.08 8.15 1.78
N ILE A 156 -5.52 7.75 2.93
CA ILE A 156 -4.14 7.25 3.02
C ILE A 156 -4.07 5.79 3.49
N ASN A 157 -3.02 5.06 3.13
CA ASN A 157 -2.68 3.82 3.82
C ASN A 157 -1.82 4.14 5.05
N LEU A 158 -2.42 4.05 6.25
CA LEU A 158 -1.72 4.31 7.50
C LEU A 158 -1.09 3.00 8.01
N GLU A 159 0.18 2.81 7.66
CA GLU A 159 0.95 1.61 7.99
C GLU A 159 1.71 1.78 9.31
N THR A 160 1.02 2.28 10.33
CA THR A 160 1.60 2.55 11.66
C THR A 160 0.52 2.54 12.72
N THR A 161 0.87 2.13 13.95
CA THR A 161 -0.02 2.29 15.11
C THR A 161 0.15 3.66 15.75
N LEU A 162 -0.96 4.32 16.08
CA LEU A 162 -1.00 5.51 16.92
C LEU A 162 -1.39 5.07 18.33
N THR A 163 -0.41 4.92 19.21
CA THR A 163 -0.63 4.24 20.50
C THR A 163 0.36 4.67 21.57
N THR A 164 -0.05 4.59 22.83
CA THR A 164 0.86 4.68 23.98
C THR A 164 1.39 3.31 24.42
N ALA A 165 0.79 2.22 23.94
CA ALA A 165 1.13 0.85 24.33
C ALA A 165 2.63 0.53 24.14
N THR A 166 3.16 -0.29 25.04
CA THR A 166 4.57 -0.75 25.01
C THR A 166 4.69 -2.23 24.64
N ASN A 167 3.60 -2.99 24.78
CA ASN A 167 3.55 -4.40 24.46
C ASN A 167 3.44 -4.62 22.95
N ARG A 168 4.57 -4.84 22.29
CA ARG A 168 4.67 -5.07 20.85
C ARG A 168 4.72 -6.55 20.45
N LEU A 169 4.41 -6.84 19.19
CA LEU A 169 4.68 -8.14 18.58
C LEU A 169 6.19 -8.40 18.51
N GLN A 170 6.60 -9.66 18.67
CA GLN A 170 7.97 -10.08 18.39
C GLN A 170 8.08 -10.38 16.90
N LYS A 171 8.88 -9.59 16.19
CA LYS A 171 9.10 -9.72 14.74
C LYS A 171 10.57 -10.00 14.46
N ASN A 172 10.85 -10.73 13.38
CA ASN A 172 12.24 -10.96 12.93
C ASN A 172 12.92 -9.67 12.45
N THR A 173 12.16 -8.67 12.00
CA THR A 173 12.67 -7.41 11.46
C THR A 173 12.77 -6.28 12.48
N ASN A 174 12.16 -6.44 13.67
CA ASN A 174 11.99 -5.41 14.71
C ASN A 174 11.29 -4.09 14.27
N TYR A 175 10.71 -4.01 13.07
CA TYR A 175 9.90 -2.86 12.65
C TYR A 175 8.50 -2.96 13.27
N ASN A 176 8.38 -2.39 14.47
CA ASN A 176 7.10 -2.10 15.12
C ASN A 176 6.90 -0.58 15.10
N PHE A 177 6.14 -0.07 14.13
CA PHE A 177 5.95 1.36 13.96
C PHE A 177 4.93 1.91 14.97
N LYS A 178 5.33 3.00 15.62
CA LYS A 178 4.59 3.69 16.67
C LYS A 178 4.64 5.20 16.46
N GLY A 179 3.47 5.80 16.35
CA GLY A 179 3.24 7.24 16.44
C GLY A 179 2.44 7.60 17.70
N ASP A 180 2.37 8.90 18.00
CA ASP A 180 1.56 9.42 19.09
C ASP A 180 0.06 9.40 18.70
N PRO A 181 -0.85 8.89 19.56
CA PRO A 181 -2.30 9.04 19.39
C PRO A 181 -2.77 10.45 19.02
N GLU A 182 -2.17 11.50 19.58
CA GLU A 182 -2.55 12.89 19.31
C GLU A 182 -2.30 13.32 17.85
N TRP A 183 -1.43 12.61 17.12
CA TRP A 183 -1.17 12.89 15.71
C TRP A 183 -2.34 12.57 14.80
N ALA A 184 -3.32 11.76 15.25
CA ALA A 184 -4.59 11.62 14.54
C ALA A 184 -5.26 12.98 14.33
N GLN A 185 -5.27 13.83 15.35
CA GLN A 185 -5.88 15.16 15.30
C GLN A 185 -4.91 16.22 14.77
N THR A 186 -3.68 16.25 15.28
CA THR A 186 -2.74 17.37 15.07
C THR A 186 -1.94 17.26 13.77
N MET A 187 -1.85 16.06 13.19
CA MET A 187 -1.13 15.79 11.96
C MET A 187 -2.08 15.31 10.86
N ILE A 188 -2.83 14.22 11.06
CA ILE A 188 -3.65 13.60 10.01
C ILE A 188 -4.86 14.49 9.67
N ALA A 189 -5.77 14.69 10.62
CA ALA A 189 -6.96 15.52 10.39
C ALA A 189 -6.60 16.98 10.03
N ALA A 190 -5.61 17.55 10.73
CA ALA A 190 -5.13 18.91 10.45
C ALA A 190 -4.49 19.08 9.06
N SER A 191 -4.12 17.99 8.39
CA SER A 191 -3.61 17.98 7.01
C SER A 191 -4.69 17.71 5.95
N TYR A 192 -5.97 17.74 6.33
CA TYR A 192 -7.11 17.46 5.44
C TYR A 192 -7.13 16.03 4.90
N ILE A 193 -6.70 15.07 5.72
CA ILE A 193 -6.88 13.64 5.43
C ILE A 193 -8.20 13.22 6.05
N ASP A 194 -9.13 12.74 5.21
CA ASP A 194 -10.48 12.39 5.60
C ASP A 194 -10.60 10.94 6.08
N GLY A 195 -9.73 10.04 5.59
CA GLY A 195 -9.73 8.65 6.06
C GLY A 195 -8.41 7.91 5.94
N CYS A 196 -8.32 6.80 6.68
CA CYS A 196 -7.15 5.93 6.73
C CYS A 196 -7.53 4.45 6.52
N ASN A 197 -6.73 3.73 5.73
CA ASN A 197 -6.74 2.27 5.67
C ASN A 197 -5.80 1.67 6.72
N LEU A 198 -6.32 0.76 7.54
CA LEU A 198 -5.57 -0.06 8.50
C LEU A 198 -5.48 -1.54 8.11
N SER A 199 -5.95 -1.92 6.92
CA SER A 199 -5.73 -3.27 6.40
C SER A 199 -4.31 -3.44 5.88
N ASN A 200 -3.32 -3.49 6.77
CA ASN A 200 -1.90 -3.66 6.46
C ASN A 200 -1.15 -4.41 7.58
N ASN A 201 0.07 -4.89 7.30
CA ASN A 201 0.86 -5.68 8.23
C ASN A 201 1.56 -4.87 9.34
N HIS A 202 1.20 -3.61 9.56
CA HIS A 202 1.71 -2.84 10.70
C HIS A 202 0.62 -2.35 11.65
N SER A 203 -0.65 -2.57 11.31
CA SER A 203 -1.77 -2.14 12.13
C SER A 203 -1.90 -2.89 13.46
N TYR A 204 -1.25 -4.05 13.59
CA TYR A 204 -1.24 -4.85 14.82
C TYR A 204 0.12 -4.88 15.54
N ASP A 205 1.03 -3.95 15.23
CA ASP A 205 2.40 -3.92 15.79
C ASP A 205 2.45 -3.90 17.31
N TYR A 206 1.47 -3.24 17.92
CA TYR A 206 1.29 -3.12 19.37
C TYR A 206 0.04 -3.88 19.85
N LYS A 207 -0.27 -4.97 19.14
CA LYS A 207 -1.36 -5.91 19.44
C LYS A 207 -2.72 -5.19 19.53
N ARG A 208 -3.67 -5.82 20.21
CA ARG A 208 -5.04 -5.33 20.34
C ARG A 208 -5.10 -3.90 20.88
N THR A 209 -4.32 -3.60 21.92
CA THR A 209 -4.29 -2.25 22.51
C THR A 209 -3.84 -1.22 21.50
N GLY A 210 -2.76 -1.46 20.75
CA GLY A 210 -2.30 -0.54 19.71
C GLY A 210 -3.32 -0.34 18.60
N TYR A 211 -3.95 -1.41 18.15
CA TYR A 211 -4.99 -1.35 17.11
C TYR A 211 -6.22 -0.54 17.58
N ASP A 212 -6.75 -0.83 18.77
CA ASP A 212 -7.91 -0.14 19.33
C ASP A 212 -7.63 1.34 19.61
N GLU A 213 -6.44 1.67 20.13
CA GLU A 213 -6.02 3.06 20.35
C GLU A 213 -5.89 3.81 19.02
N THR A 214 -5.34 3.17 17.97
CA THR A 214 -5.25 3.77 16.63
C THR A 214 -6.64 4.06 16.07
N MET A 215 -7.53 3.05 16.09
CA MET A 215 -8.92 3.16 15.62
C MET A 215 -9.69 4.26 16.35
N SER A 216 -9.58 4.31 17.68
CA SER A 216 -10.30 5.29 18.50
C SER A 216 -9.74 6.71 18.36
N SER A 217 -8.42 6.86 18.22
CA SER A 217 -7.79 8.18 18.02
C SER A 217 -8.18 8.80 16.69
N LEU A 218 -8.18 8.01 15.61
CA LEU A 218 -8.63 8.46 14.28
C LEU A 218 -10.11 8.84 14.30
N LYS A 219 -10.98 7.98 14.86
CA LYS A 219 -12.42 8.27 14.98
C LYS A 219 -12.68 9.53 15.83
N ALA A 220 -11.94 9.72 16.93
CA ALA A 220 -12.06 10.91 17.76
C ALA A 220 -11.62 12.20 17.04
N ALA A 221 -10.68 12.09 16.09
CA ALA A 221 -10.26 13.17 15.21
C ALA A 221 -11.19 13.42 14.01
N ASN A 222 -12.31 12.69 13.91
CA ASN A 222 -13.23 12.68 12.76
C ASN A 222 -12.58 12.22 11.44
N VAL A 223 -11.60 11.32 11.53
CA VAL A 223 -11.01 10.63 10.38
C VAL A 223 -11.71 9.27 10.24
N ASP A 224 -12.26 9.00 9.05
CA ASP A 224 -12.90 7.73 8.73
C ASP A 224 -11.84 6.60 8.72
N VAL A 225 -12.17 5.43 9.26
CA VAL A 225 -11.19 4.34 9.42
C VAL A 225 -11.68 3.06 8.77
N GLY A 226 -10.92 2.58 7.79
CA GLY A 226 -11.16 1.34 7.08
C GLY A 226 -10.29 0.22 7.62
N SER A 227 -10.87 -0.97 7.75
CA SER A 227 -10.17 -2.21 8.06
C SER A 227 -10.76 -3.36 7.24
N GLN A 228 -10.31 -4.59 7.47
CA GLN A 228 -10.87 -5.76 6.79
C GLN A 228 -12.35 -5.97 7.15
N ARG A 229 -12.76 -5.50 8.33
CA ARG A 229 -14.12 -5.67 8.87
C ARG A 229 -14.88 -4.36 9.04
N ASP A 230 -14.18 -3.23 9.11
CA ASP A 230 -14.75 -1.89 9.16
C ASP A 230 -14.79 -1.30 7.75
N VAL A 231 -15.97 -1.34 7.14
CA VAL A 231 -16.21 -0.75 5.81
C VAL A 231 -16.58 0.72 5.98
N ILE A 232 -15.90 1.60 5.26
CA ILE A 232 -16.30 3.02 5.19
C ILE A 232 -17.37 3.15 4.11
N VAL A 233 -18.49 3.77 4.47
CA VAL A 233 -19.53 4.21 3.53
C VAL A 233 -19.74 5.71 3.75
N ARG A 234 -19.40 6.52 2.74
CA ARG A 234 -19.37 7.98 2.87
C ARG A 234 -20.03 8.64 1.67
N LYS A 235 -20.90 9.62 1.93
CA LYS A 235 -21.39 10.51 0.88
C LYS A 235 -20.38 11.65 0.67
N VAL A 236 -19.90 11.79 -0.56
CA VAL A 236 -18.95 12.81 -1.01
C VAL A 236 -19.60 13.53 -2.20
N GLY A 237 -19.96 14.80 -2.01
CA GLY A 237 -20.88 15.48 -2.93
C GLY A 237 -22.18 14.69 -3.10
N ASP A 238 -22.52 14.35 -4.35
CA ASP A 238 -23.69 13.52 -4.67
C ASP A 238 -23.38 12.03 -4.86
N VAL A 239 -22.11 11.62 -4.74
CA VAL A 239 -21.68 10.23 -4.91
C VAL A 239 -21.48 9.59 -3.53
N GLU A 240 -21.97 8.36 -3.35
CA GLU A 240 -21.55 7.54 -2.20
C GLU A 240 -20.31 6.71 -2.57
N ILE A 241 -19.27 6.79 -1.76
CA ILE A 241 -18.09 5.93 -1.85
C ILE A 241 -18.16 4.84 -0.79
N VAL A 242 -17.68 3.65 -1.15
CA VAL A 242 -17.51 2.51 -0.26
C VAL A 242 -16.04 2.10 -0.31
N LEU A 243 -15.33 2.20 0.81
CA LEU A 243 -13.92 1.82 0.90
C LEU A 243 -13.79 0.52 1.70
N LEU A 244 -13.22 -0.49 1.04
CA LEU A 244 -12.90 -1.80 1.61
C LEU A 244 -11.39 -1.92 1.78
N GLY A 245 -10.93 -2.68 2.79
CA GLY A 245 -9.50 -2.91 3.03
C GLY A 245 -9.16 -4.40 3.05
N ALA A 246 -8.08 -4.81 2.38
CA ALA A 246 -7.62 -6.19 2.34
C ALA A 246 -6.11 -6.30 2.61
N ASN A 247 -5.72 -7.04 3.65
CA ASN A 247 -4.32 -7.33 3.95
C ASN A 247 -3.95 -8.76 3.54
N TYR A 248 -3.16 -8.90 2.47
CA TYR A 248 -2.64 -10.19 2.01
C TYR A 248 -1.30 -10.56 2.66
N ILE A 249 -0.73 -9.68 3.49
CA ILE A 249 0.57 -9.88 4.14
C ILE A 249 0.36 -10.41 5.57
N THR A 250 0.88 -11.61 5.82
CA THR A 250 0.63 -12.38 7.04
C THR A 250 1.66 -12.14 8.15
N THR A 251 2.63 -11.26 7.94
CA THR A 251 3.79 -11.08 8.83
C THR A 251 3.46 -10.42 10.18
N SER A 252 2.31 -9.73 10.28
CA SER A 252 1.80 -9.20 11.55
C SER A 252 0.29 -9.34 11.59
N TYR A 253 -0.17 -10.41 12.24
CA TYR A 253 -1.57 -10.81 12.23
C TYR A 253 -2.37 -10.15 13.36
N ASN A 254 -3.43 -9.42 13.01
CA ASN A 254 -4.57 -9.21 13.88
C ASN A 254 -5.40 -10.51 13.92
N PRO A 255 -5.63 -11.17 15.08
CA PRO A 255 -6.41 -12.40 15.20
C PRO A 255 -7.79 -12.42 14.53
N GLU A 256 -8.33 -11.27 14.19
CA GLU A 256 -9.62 -11.13 13.51
C GLU A 256 -9.53 -11.14 11.98
N ASP A 257 -8.33 -11.00 11.42
CA ASP A 257 -8.12 -11.00 9.97
C ASP A 257 -8.31 -12.40 9.38
N VAL A 258 -8.73 -12.40 8.12
CA VAL A 258 -8.83 -13.53 7.21
C VAL A 258 -7.75 -13.37 6.14
N PHE A 259 -7.20 -14.46 5.63
CA PHE A 259 -6.09 -14.42 4.65
C PHE A 259 -6.31 -15.30 3.43
N GLY A 260 -5.44 -15.10 2.43
CA GLY A 260 -5.37 -15.93 1.23
C GLY A 260 -6.67 -15.95 0.43
N ASN A 261 -7.10 -17.14 0.01
CA ASN A 261 -8.32 -17.28 -0.78
C ASN A 261 -9.57 -16.89 0.02
N GLU A 262 -9.62 -17.17 1.32
CA GLU A 262 -10.76 -16.81 2.16
C GLU A 262 -10.93 -15.28 2.28
N LEU A 263 -9.82 -14.54 2.28
CA LEU A 263 -9.84 -13.07 2.21
C LEU A 263 -10.46 -12.59 0.90
N THR A 264 -10.05 -13.20 -0.21
CA THR A 264 -10.62 -12.85 -1.52
C THR A 264 -12.12 -13.12 -1.56
N ASP A 265 -12.56 -14.25 -1.01
CA ASP A 265 -13.98 -14.56 -0.90
C ASP A 265 -14.73 -13.58 0.03
N LEU A 266 -14.09 -13.10 1.10
CA LEU A 266 -14.64 -12.06 1.97
C LEU A 266 -14.82 -10.75 1.22
N MET A 267 -13.81 -10.30 0.47
CA MET A 267 -13.90 -9.08 -0.33
C MET A 267 -15.00 -9.20 -1.38
N ILE A 268 -15.10 -10.32 -2.10
CA ILE A 268 -16.19 -10.58 -3.06
C ILE A 268 -17.56 -10.46 -2.39
N ARG A 269 -17.74 -11.02 -1.18
CA ARG A 269 -19.00 -10.90 -0.43
C ARG A 269 -19.30 -9.46 -0.03
N GLN A 270 -18.31 -8.72 0.47
CA GLN A 270 -18.49 -7.32 0.84
C GLN A 270 -18.83 -6.45 -0.39
N ILE A 271 -18.09 -6.60 -1.49
CA ILE A 271 -18.37 -5.89 -2.75
C ILE A 271 -19.81 -6.14 -3.18
N LYS A 272 -20.27 -7.40 -3.24
CA LYS A 272 -21.65 -7.73 -3.61
C LYS A 272 -22.70 -7.20 -2.62
N THR A 273 -22.33 -7.04 -1.35
CA THR A 273 -23.22 -6.51 -0.32
C THR A 273 -23.41 -5.00 -0.47
N TYR A 274 -22.33 -4.28 -0.78
CA TYR A 274 -22.33 -2.82 -0.80
C TYR A 274 -22.55 -2.22 -2.19
N LYS A 275 -22.20 -2.91 -3.27
CA LYS A 275 -22.29 -2.35 -4.63
C LYS A 275 -23.73 -2.10 -5.04
N ARG A 276 -23.98 -0.87 -5.52
CA ARG A 276 -25.24 -0.41 -6.11
C ARG A 276 -24.93 0.45 -7.35
N PRO A 277 -25.93 0.76 -8.19
CA PRO A 277 -25.72 1.64 -9.33
C PRO A 277 -25.22 3.03 -8.92
N ASP A 278 -25.70 3.57 -7.80
CA ASP A 278 -25.49 4.95 -7.35
C ASP A 278 -24.27 5.16 -6.43
N ASN A 279 -23.39 4.16 -6.31
CA ASN A 279 -22.18 4.24 -5.50
C ASN A 279 -20.93 3.69 -6.21
N ILE A 280 -19.77 4.05 -5.66
CA ILE A 280 -18.46 3.60 -6.11
C ILE A 280 -17.86 2.70 -5.02
N VAL A 281 -17.45 1.48 -5.38
CA VAL A 281 -16.76 0.55 -4.47
C VAL A 281 -15.27 0.49 -4.81
N ILE A 282 -14.42 0.86 -3.85
CA ILE A 282 -12.96 0.89 -3.99
C ILE A 282 -12.36 -0.07 -2.97
N VAL A 283 -11.50 -0.99 -3.42
CA VAL A 283 -10.78 -1.91 -2.53
C VAL A 283 -9.32 -1.49 -2.40
N ASN A 284 -8.88 -1.31 -1.16
CA ASN A 284 -7.52 -0.94 -0.80
C ASN A 284 -6.77 -2.19 -0.34
N CYS A 285 -5.82 -2.64 -1.15
CA CYS A 285 -5.14 -3.91 -0.96
C CYS A 285 -3.68 -3.71 -0.57
N HIS A 286 -3.27 -4.38 0.51
CA HIS A 286 -1.90 -4.40 0.98
C HIS A 286 -1.30 -5.78 0.67
N TRP A 287 -0.41 -5.86 -0.33
CA TRP A 287 -0.07 -7.13 -0.99
C TRP A 287 1.25 -7.11 -1.79
N GLY A 288 1.57 -8.25 -2.42
CA GLY A 288 2.73 -8.35 -3.28
C GLY A 288 4.02 -8.56 -2.50
N LEU A 289 5.15 -8.41 -3.19
CA LEU A 289 6.47 -8.63 -2.63
C LEU A 289 7.20 -7.29 -2.51
N GLU A 290 7.81 -7.04 -1.34
CA GLU A 290 8.62 -5.85 -1.10
C GLU A 290 9.69 -5.69 -2.21
N ARG A 291 9.80 -4.45 -2.72
CA ARG A 291 10.80 -3.96 -3.67
C ARG A 291 10.76 -4.63 -5.04
N ARG A 292 9.58 -5.13 -5.43
CA ARG A 292 9.31 -5.59 -6.79
C ARG A 292 8.56 -4.51 -7.56
N ASN A 293 9.08 -4.16 -8.74
CA ASN A 293 8.46 -3.14 -9.62
C ASN A 293 7.40 -3.74 -10.56
N ASP A 294 7.26 -5.07 -10.55
CA ASP A 294 6.27 -5.84 -11.29
C ASP A 294 5.23 -6.44 -10.34
N ALA A 295 3.95 -6.26 -10.67
CA ALA A 295 2.88 -6.96 -9.97
C ALA A 295 2.86 -8.43 -10.38
N ASN A 296 2.55 -9.33 -9.45
CA ASN A 296 2.55 -10.76 -9.70
C ASN A 296 1.12 -11.35 -9.76
N GLY A 297 1.02 -12.65 -10.03
CA GLY A 297 -0.27 -13.36 -10.12
C GLY A 297 -1.05 -13.38 -8.80
N ASP A 298 -0.36 -13.31 -7.65
CA ASP A 298 -1.00 -13.27 -6.32
C ASP A 298 -1.65 -11.91 -6.03
N GLN A 299 -1.32 -10.87 -6.82
CA GLN A 299 -2.00 -9.58 -6.82
C GLN A 299 -3.08 -9.53 -7.92
N ALA A 300 -2.73 -9.91 -9.15
CA ALA A 300 -3.63 -9.77 -10.30
C ALA A 300 -4.89 -10.65 -10.21
N GLN A 301 -4.75 -11.91 -9.80
CA GLN A 301 -5.89 -12.82 -9.69
C GLN A 301 -6.97 -12.36 -8.70
N PRO A 302 -6.64 -11.98 -7.44
CA PRO A 302 -7.65 -11.43 -6.55
C PRO A 302 -8.20 -10.08 -7.03
N ALA A 303 -7.38 -9.21 -7.62
CA ALA A 303 -7.84 -7.93 -8.17
C ALA A 303 -8.92 -8.12 -9.26
N HIS A 304 -8.67 -9.01 -10.23
CA HIS A 304 -9.64 -9.32 -11.28
C HIS A 304 -10.94 -9.90 -10.72
N LYS A 305 -10.86 -10.82 -9.76
CA LYS A 305 -12.04 -11.37 -9.08
C LYS A 305 -12.86 -10.31 -8.33
N MET A 306 -12.20 -9.31 -7.75
CA MET A 306 -12.88 -8.19 -7.07
C MET A 306 -13.58 -7.26 -8.07
N ILE A 307 -12.92 -6.92 -9.19
CA ILE A 307 -13.55 -6.16 -10.28
C ILE A 307 -14.75 -6.92 -10.84
N ASP A 308 -14.60 -8.21 -11.14
CA ASP A 308 -15.69 -9.07 -11.64
C ASP A 308 -16.86 -9.20 -10.66
N ALA A 309 -16.59 -9.04 -9.36
CA ALA A 309 -17.62 -9.02 -8.32
C ALA A 309 -18.38 -7.68 -8.21
N GLY A 310 -17.88 -6.62 -8.86
CA GLY A 310 -18.52 -5.30 -8.92
C GLY A 310 -17.71 -4.15 -8.33
N ALA A 311 -16.45 -4.34 -7.94
CA ALA A 311 -15.59 -3.22 -7.54
C ALA A 311 -15.34 -2.29 -8.75
N ASP A 312 -15.31 -0.98 -8.48
CA ASP A 312 -15.07 0.03 -9.52
C ASP A 312 -13.59 0.39 -9.66
N MET A 313 -12.81 0.17 -8.61
CA MET A 313 -11.40 0.48 -8.57
C MET A 313 -10.67 -0.34 -7.50
N ILE A 314 -9.40 -0.63 -7.75
CA ILE A 314 -8.51 -1.25 -6.79
C ILE A 314 -7.29 -0.35 -6.59
N ILE A 315 -6.92 -0.12 -5.34
CA ILE A 315 -5.75 0.67 -4.93
C ILE A 315 -4.79 -0.22 -4.14
N GLY A 316 -3.56 -0.34 -4.60
CA GLY A 316 -2.55 -1.24 -4.03
C GLY A 316 -1.47 -0.52 -3.22
N HIS A 317 -0.94 -1.25 -2.25
CA HIS A 317 0.02 -0.84 -1.22
C HIS A 317 0.94 -2.02 -0.88
N HIS A 318 2.04 -1.77 -0.12
CA HIS A 318 3.01 -2.74 0.43
C HIS A 318 4.33 -2.93 -0.33
N PRO A 319 4.41 -3.00 -1.68
CA PRO A 319 5.68 -3.26 -2.34
C PRO A 319 6.78 -2.24 -2.03
N HIS A 320 6.45 -1.09 -1.44
CA HIS A 320 7.39 0.00 -1.13
C HIS A 320 8.10 0.55 -2.38
N THR A 321 7.52 0.29 -3.54
CA THR A 321 7.86 0.77 -4.88
C THR A 321 6.57 0.97 -5.64
N ILE A 322 6.58 1.83 -6.66
CA ILE A 322 5.46 1.91 -7.58
C ILE A 322 5.36 0.61 -8.40
N GLN A 323 4.13 0.20 -8.67
CA GLN A 323 3.84 -0.88 -9.62
C GLN A 323 2.81 -0.39 -10.63
N GLY A 324 2.72 -1.11 -11.75
CA GLY A 324 1.92 -0.70 -12.90
C GLY A 324 0.43 -0.50 -12.61
N VAL A 325 -0.23 0.11 -13.58
CA VAL A 325 -1.68 0.31 -13.60
C VAL A 325 -2.27 -0.56 -14.72
N GLU A 326 -3.31 -1.32 -14.40
CA GLU A 326 -4.08 -2.11 -15.37
C GLU A 326 -5.47 -1.53 -15.57
N LEU A 327 -5.94 -1.55 -16.82
CA LEU A 327 -7.33 -1.29 -17.17
C LEU A 327 -8.01 -2.64 -17.46
N TYR A 328 -8.65 -3.21 -16.45
CA TYR A 328 -9.30 -4.51 -16.52
C TYR A 328 -10.82 -4.33 -16.56
N ASN A 329 -11.49 -4.82 -17.60
CA ASN A 329 -12.94 -4.65 -17.81
C ASN A 329 -13.41 -3.17 -17.70
N GLY A 330 -12.57 -2.23 -18.16
CA GLY A 330 -12.83 -0.79 -18.10
C GLY A 330 -12.70 -0.18 -16.70
N LYS A 331 -12.13 -0.90 -15.73
CA LYS A 331 -11.90 -0.45 -14.36
C LYS A 331 -10.40 -0.42 -14.05
N TYR A 332 -10.00 0.55 -13.23
CA TYR A 332 -8.59 0.79 -12.90
C TYR A 332 -8.14 -0.10 -11.74
N ILE A 333 -6.97 -0.71 -11.91
CA ILE A 333 -6.26 -1.43 -10.85
C ILE A 333 -4.87 -0.79 -10.72
N PHE A 334 -4.66 -0.09 -9.61
CA PHE A 334 -3.35 0.40 -9.21
C PHE A 334 -2.69 -0.67 -8.34
N TYR A 335 -1.59 -1.28 -8.79
CA TYR A 335 -0.99 -2.39 -8.05
C TYR A 335 -0.13 -1.94 -6.87
N SER A 336 0.48 -0.76 -6.94
CA SER A 336 1.16 -0.11 -5.82
C SER A 336 1.40 1.37 -6.11
N LEU A 337 1.07 2.23 -5.15
CA LEU A 337 1.33 3.67 -5.19
C LEU A 337 2.73 4.07 -4.69
N GLY A 338 3.49 3.12 -4.13
CA GLY A 338 4.80 3.36 -3.52
C GLY A 338 4.73 3.95 -2.11
N ASN A 339 5.85 4.48 -1.64
CA ASN A 339 5.98 5.08 -0.31
C ASN A 339 5.62 6.57 -0.32
N PHE A 340 4.65 7.00 0.47
CA PHE A 340 4.35 8.43 0.59
C PHE A 340 5.17 9.07 1.71
N SER A 341 4.66 9.23 2.93
CA SER A 341 5.49 9.63 4.08
C SER A 341 6.00 8.39 4.81
N PHE A 342 7.20 7.90 4.46
CA PHE A 342 7.63 6.57 4.88
C PHE A 342 9.05 6.51 5.49
N GLY A 343 9.20 5.78 6.59
CA GLY A 343 10.45 5.63 7.35
C GLY A 343 11.11 4.27 7.34
N GLY A 344 10.53 3.27 6.68
CA GLY A 344 11.19 1.99 6.50
C GLY A 344 12.45 2.08 5.64
N LYS A 345 13.25 1.01 5.69
CA LYS A 345 14.55 0.94 4.99
C LYS A 345 14.38 1.11 3.48
N GLY A 346 15.20 1.98 2.87
CA GLY A 346 15.26 2.19 1.43
C GLY A 346 14.39 3.34 0.92
N SER A 347 13.61 3.98 1.78
CA SER A 347 12.70 5.12 1.45
C SER A 347 13.32 6.30 0.69
N THR A 348 14.65 6.39 0.62
CA THR A 348 15.37 7.50 0.00
C THR A 348 16.20 7.13 -1.22
N ASP A 349 16.27 5.85 -1.61
CA ASP A 349 16.98 5.47 -2.83
C ASP A 349 16.20 5.87 -4.09
N GLU A 350 16.90 5.91 -5.24
CA GLU A 350 16.37 6.45 -6.49
C GLU A 350 15.07 5.77 -6.96
N VAL A 351 14.85 4.51 -6.56
CA VAL A 351 13.72 3.69 -7.01
C VAL A 351 12.57 3.74 -6.00
N ASN A 352 12.87 3.53 -4.71
CA ASN A 352 11.88 3.38 -3.66
C ASN A 352 11.36 4.73 -3.13
N ARG A 353 12.06 5.84 -3.42
CA ARG A 353 11.57 7.19 -3.12
C ARG A 353 10.48 7.65 -4.09
N ILE A 354 10.30 6.95 -5.20
CA ILE A 354 9.28 7.27 -6.20
C ILE A 354 7.93 6.80 -5.68
N CYS A 355 6.94 7.67 -5.73
CA CYS A 355 5.55 7.36 -5.46
C CYS A 355 4.65 8.25 -6.32
N PHE A 356 3.34 8.10 -6.17
CA PHE A 356 2.38 9.02 -6.78
C PHE A 356 1.08 9.05 -6.00
N ILE A 357 0.32 10.12 -6.19
CA ILE A 357 -1.06 10.25 -5.71
C ILE A 357 -1.98 9.86 -6.86
N ALA A 358 -2.85 8.86 -6.65
CA ALA A 358 -3.91 8.51 -7.59
C ALA A 358 -5.15 9.37 -7.28
N ARG A 359 -5.66 10.06 -8.30
CA ARG A 359 -6.76 11.03 -8.17
C ARG A 359 -7.92 10.72 -9.11
N PRO A 360 -8.78 9.76 -8.75
CA PRO A 360 -9.99 9.50 -9.53
C PRO A 360 -11.04 10.59 -9.28
N ARG A 361 -11.75 10.93 -10.35
CA ARG A 361 -12.96 11.76 -10.33
C ARG A 361 -14.19 10.90 -10.55
N PHE A 362 -15.25 11.22 -9.84
CA PHE A 362 -16.52 10.52 -9.92
C PHE A 362 -17.67 11.49 -10.07
N ALA A 363 -18.75 11.01 -10.68
CA ALA A 363 -20.00 11.75 -10.68
C ALA A 363 -21.19 10.80 -10.83
N LEU A 364 -22.38 11.29 -10.46
CA LEU A 364 -23.63 10.58 -10.67
C LEU A 364 -24.20 10.97 -12.04
N ARG A 365 -24.36 10.01 -12.95
CA ARG A 365 -24.91 10.18 -14.29
C ARG A 365 -26.14 9.30 -14.43
N GLU A 366 -27.31 9.92 -14.59
CA GLU A 366 -28.58 9.20 -14.77
C GLU A 366 -28.83 8.14 -13.67
N GLY A 367 -28.48 8.45 -12.43
CA GLY A 367 -28.61 7.54 -11.28
C GLY A 367 -27.52 6.46 -11.16
N THR A 368 -26.48 6.51 -12.00
CA THR A 368 -25.32 5.62 -11.93
C THR A 368 -24.05 6.39 -11.58
N ALA A 369 -23.32 5.97 -10.56
CA ALA A 369 -22.02 6.55 -10.24
C ALA A 369 -20.97 6.01 -11.22
N VAL A 370 -20.20 6.93 -11.82
CA VAL A 370 -19.19 6.59 -12.84
C VAL A 370 -17.86 7.27 -12.52
N VAL A 371 -16.76 6.63 -12.92
CA VAL A 371 -15.43 7.26 -12.98
C VAL A 371 -15.43 8.16 -14.21
N THR A 372 -15.21 9.46 -14.03
CA THR A 372 -15.19 10.43 -15.14
C THR A 372 -13.78 10.80 -15.59
N GLY A 373 -12.78 10.53 -14.75
CA GLY A 373 -11.37 10.67 -15.11
C GLY A 373 -10.46 10.18 -14.00
N VAL A 374 -9.20 9.91 -14.35
CA VAL A 374 -8.18 9.53 -13.38
C VAL A 374 -6.91 10.30 -13.66
N THR A 375 -6.48 11.08 -12.67
CA THR A 375 -5.21 11.81 -12.70
C THR A 375 -4.19 11.07 -11.85
N VAL A 376 -2.94 11.01 -12.31
CA VAL A 376 -1.79 10.51 -11.55
C VAL A 376 -0.86 11.68 -11.30
N LEU A 377 -0.49 11.90 -10.03
CA LEU A 377 0.45 12.95 -9.64
C LEU A 377 1.75 12.36 -9.09
N PRO A 378 2.83 12.32 -9.90
CA PRO A 378 4.14 11.89 -9.47
C PRO A 378 4.66 12.64 -8.25
N CYS A 379 5.26 11.89 -7.32
CA CYS A 379 5.79 12.40 -6.06
C CYS A 379 7.14 11.77 -5.74
N TYR A 380 7.87 12.44 -4.84
CA TYR A 380 8.90 11.80 -4.04
C TYR A 380 8.46 11.66 -2.59
N THR A 381 8.86 10.56 -1.94
CA THR A 381 8.64 10.27 -0.51
C THR A 381 9.26 11.33 0.42
N THR A 382 10.34 11.96 -0.04
CA THR A 382 11.12 12.96 0.71
C THR A 382 11.37 14.16 -0.20
N SER A 383 11.32 15.37 0.37
CA SER A 383 11.66 16.62 -0.33
C SER A 383 13.15 16.97 -0.22
N ALA A 384 13.92 16.15 0.51
CA ALA A 384 15.36 16.34 0.63
C ALA A 384 16.09 16.09 -0.69
N GLU A 385 17.02 16.98 -1.04
CA GLU A 385 17.82 16.87 -2.26
C GLU A 385 18.82 15.69 -2.21
N ARG A 386 19.26 15.31 -1.01
CA ARG A 386 20.23 14.23 -0.81
C ARG A 386 19.50 12.92 -0.58
N LEU A 387 19.77 11.91 -1.42
CA LEU A 387 19.25 10.54 -1.29
C LEU A 387 19.65 9.81 0.01
N SER A 388 20.59 10.36 0.79
CA SER A 388 20.94 9.83 2.11
C SER A 388 20.09 10.42 3.25
N VAL A 389 19.23 11.40 2.95
CA VAL A 389 18.40 12.11 3.92
C VAL A 389 16.94 11.81 3.66
N ASN A 390 16.25 11.28 4.68
CA ASN A 390 14.81 11.21 4.70
C ASN A 390 14.28 12.31 5.60
N ASN A 391 13.59 13.29 5.04
CA ASN A 391 12.92 14.32 5.83
C ASN A 391 11.42 14.06 6.00
N TYR A 392 10.92 12.91 5.52
CA TYR A 392 9.55 12.43 5.71
C TYR A 392 8.48 13.39 5.18
N GLN A 393 8.83 14.21 4.19
CA GLN A 393 7.94 15.23 3.67
C GLN A 393 7.74 15.01 2.16
N PRO A 394 6.67 14.31 1.75
CA PRO A 394 6.44 14.04 0.34
C PRO A 394 6.23 15.32 -0.44
N THR A 395 6.72 15.33 -1.68
CA THR A 395 6.59 16.48 -2.59
C THR A 395 6.12 16.02 -3.95
N LEU A 396 5.20 16.80 -4.53
CA LEU A 396 4.89 16.69 -5.95
C LEU A 396 6.12 17.02 -6.79
N VAL A 397 6.28 16.31 -7.89
CA VAL A 397 7.32 16.59 -8.88
C VAL A 397 6.69 16.89 -10.23
N PHE A 398 7.44 17.60 -11.05
CA PHE A 398 6.96 18.10 -12.33
C PHE A 398 8.08 17.97 -13.37
N GLY A 399 7.73 18.07 -14.66
CA GLY A 399 8.71 18.11 -15.74
C GLY A 399 9.44 16.81 -15.95
N GLU A 400 10.76 16.87 -16.05
CA GLU A 400 11.60 15.72 -16.33
C GLU A 400 11.49 14.66 -15.22
N ASP A 401 11.42 15.08 -13.95
CA ASP A 401 11.22 14.16 -12.82
C ASP A 401 9.86 13.46 -12.91
N ALA A 402 8.78 14.22 -13.20
CA ALA A 402 7.46 13.63 -13.43
C ALA A 402 7.47 12.67 -14.62
N SER A 403 8.14 13.05 -15.70
CA SER A 403 8.28 12.24 -16.93
C SER A 403 9.02 10.94 -16.63
N GLY A 404 10.09 10.98 -15.84
CA GLY A 404 10.84 9.80 -15.41
C GLY A 404 10.00 8.84 -14.58
N ILE A 405 9.20 9.36 -13.66
CA ILE A 405 8.28 8.55 -12.83
C ILE A 405 7.19 7.93 -13.70
N ILE A 406 6.54 8.70 -14.59
CA ILE A 406 5.51 8.15 -15.48
C ILE A 406 6.08 7.09 -16.41
N ASN A 407 7.26 7.32 -17.00
CA ASN A 407 7.95 6.31 -17.80
C ASN A 407 8.24 5.02 -17.00
N THR A 408 8.53 5.15 -15.71
CA THR A 408 8.74 4.00 -14.82
C THR A 408 7.42 3.26 -14.59
N LEU A 409 6.34 4.01 -14.32
CA LEU A 409 5.00 3.46 -14.14
C LEU A 409 4.51 2.72 -15.39
N GLU A 410 4.67 3.32 -16.58
CA GLU A 410 4.27 2.71 -17.86
C GLU A 410 5.08 1.45 -18.19
N LYS A 411 6.39 1.45 -17.90
CA LYS A 411 7.22 0.25 -18.03
C LYS A 411 6.72 -0.86 -17.11
N SER A 412 6.42 -0.54 -15.85
CA SER A 412 5.82 -1.48 -14.91
C SER A 412 4.45 -1.98 -15.36
N SER A 413 3.61 -1.12 -15.93
CA SER A 413 2.32 -1.51 -16.52
C SER A 413 2.50 -2.48 -17.68
N GLY A 414 3.60 -2.38 -18.45
CA GLY A 414 3.90 -3.25 -19.59
C GLY A 414 4.04 -4.75 -19.25
N TYR A 415 4.17 -5.11 -17.97
CA TYR A 415 4.17 -6.49 -17.51
C TYR A 415 2.75 -7.06 -17.26
N LEU A 416 1.71 -6.22 -17.35
CA LEU A 416 0.32 -6.58 -17.07
C LEU A 416 -0.42 -7.01 -18.34
N SER A 417 -1.53 -7.74 -18.17
CA SER A 417 -2.37 -8.20 -19.30
C SER A 417 -3.00 -7.07 -20.10
N SER A 418 -3.41 -5.99 -19.43
CA SER A 418 -4.07 -4.84 -20.04
C SER A 418 -3.49 -3.52 -19.50
N PRO A 419 -2.26 -3.13 -19.91
CA PRO A 419 -1.60 -1.93 -19.40
C PRO A 419 -2.48 -0.70 -19.59
N CYS A 420 -2.75 0.04 -18.52
CA CYS A 420 -3.43 1.33 -18.61
C CYS A 420 -2.44 2.40 -19.07
N ARG A 421 -2.83 3.14 -20.12
CA ARG A 421 -2.12 4.33 -20.62
C ARG A 421 -3.01 5.57 -20.68
N ASP A 422 -4.24 5.44 -20.19
CA ASP A 422 -5.30 6.45 -20.37
C ASP A 422 -5.46 7.36 -19.14
N PHE A 423 -4.56 7.28 -18.16
CA PHE A 423 -4.54 8.25 -17.04
C PHE A 423 -3.88 9.55 -17.49
N VAL A 424 -4.31 10.67 -16.89
CA VAL A 424 -3.73 11.98 -17.18
C VAL A 424 -2.62 12.23 -16.17
N CYS A 425 -1.42 12.60 -16.63
CA CYS A 425 -0.35 13.09 -15.78
C CYS A 425 0.06 14.50 -16.20
N PRO A 426 -0.59 15.51 -15.65
CA PRO A 426 -0.49 16.82 -16.24
C PRO A 426 0.69 17.63 -15.66
N THR A 427 1.39 17.08 -14.66
CA THR A 427 2.67 17.61 -14.16
C THR A 427 3.86 17.34 -15.09
N VAL A 428 3.72 16.48 -16.10
CA VAL A 428 4.77 16.18 -17.09
C VAL A 428 5.07 17.38 -17.98
N ASP A 429 4.06 17.91 -18.66
CA ASP A 429 4.27 18.98 -19.64
C ASP A 429 4.14 20.39 -19.06
N TYR A 430 3.80 20.52 -17.77
CA TYR A 430 3.47 21.81 -17.12
C TYR A 430 2.44 22.66 -17.90
N THR A 431 1.58 22.05 -18.71
CA THR A 431 0.68 22.74 -19.65
C THR A 431 -0.48 23.50 -19.00
N PHE A 432 -0.42 23.71 -17.69
CA PHE A 432 -1.27 24.65 -16.96
C PHE A 432 -0.70 26.06 -17.08
N GLU A 433 -0.76 26.68 -18.25
CA GLU A 433 -0.47 28.12 -18.37
C GLU A 433 -1.36 28.90 -17.38
N ASP A 434 -0.83 30.00 -16.81
CA ASP A 434 -1.58 30.86 -15.90
C ASP A 434 -2.91 31.24 -16.54
N VAL A 435 -4.03 30.76 -15.99
CA VAL A 435 -5.35 31.30 -16.29
C VAL A 435 -5.48 32.62 -15.52
N SER A 436 -4.58 33.57 -15.82
CA SER A 436 -4.72 34.96 -15.41
C SER A 436 -4.76 35.81 -16.68
N SER A 437 -5.87 36.51 -16.86
CA SER A 437 -6.16 37.53 -17.89
C SER A 437 -6.68 37.08 -19.26
N THR A 438 -7.83 36.41 -19.30
CA THR A 438 -8.81 36.69 -20.36
C THR A 438 -10.21 36.76 -19.76
N ASP A 439 -10.61 37.99 -19.40
CA ASP A 439 -11.96 38.57 -19.56
C ASP A 439 -12.23 39.62 -18.46
N ALA A 440 -11.86 40.87 -18.77
CA ALA A 440 -12.32 42.09 -18.11
C ALA A 440 -12.90 43.03 -19.18
#